data_AF-A0A1I1R8D7-F1
#
_entry.id   AF-A0A1I1R8D7-F1
#
_cell.length_a   1.000
_cell.length_b   1.000
_cell.length_c   1.000
_cell.angle_alpha   90.00
_cell.angle_beta   90.00
_cell.angle_gamma   90.00
#
_symmetry.space_group_name_H-M   'P 1'
#
loop_
_entity.id
_entity.type
_entity.pdbx_description
1 polymer ?
#
loop_
_entity_poly.entity_id
_entity_poly.type
_entity_poly.pdbx_seq_one_letter_code
_entity_poly.pdbx_strand_id
1 'polypeptide(L)'
;MTTINHSITTTVPAKRAVGSRLLPEGSAGAVTEWYPTRWPRVGGKAVLKLPDDAFVTERFLTAYRPGKLVFGYCAGCGEDNRMPVATGLLGLARRLRMGVHKVSVTAQVNLRDRMRELNADRYGALTTSVDGHLCSDLGYDNWMLQHILPPSGPLPGSPVTLAERSLAIRLPHDLSVREFDKRLHSRMRNAALNPWLASQAGQAHCALLGVNPAELMRATGYGFGEVKRASVAQEFYFFRPKSRDAERLLRIVELIIYDHVVNPRRRVAASWKSRGQGYGTGLRPSI
;
A
#
# COMPACT_ATOMS: atom_id res chain seq x y z
N MET A 1 -17.89 28.94 51.63
CA MET A 1 -18.45 28.85 50.27
C MET A 1 -17.51 29.59 49.34
N THR A 2 -16.74 28.88 48.53
CA THR A 2 -15.85 29.49 47.54
C THR A 2 -16.08 28.77 46.22
N THR A 3 -16.83 29.40 45.34
CA THR A 3 -17.22 28.85 44.04
C THR A 3 -16.08 29.11 43.06
N ILE A 4 -15.37 28.06 42.65
CA ILE A 4 -14.36 28.13 41.59
C ILE A 4 -15.12 28.06 40.26
N ASN A 5 -15.21 29.20 39.57
CA ASN A 5 -15.72 29.26 38.21
C ASN A 5 -14.69 28.64 37.25
N HIS A 6 -14.97 27.43 36.77
CA HIS A 6 -14.28 26.88 35.61
C HIS A 6 -14.81 27.55 34.34
N SER A 7 -14.22 28.68 33.97
CA SER A 7 -14.35 29.22 32.61
C SER A 7 -13.60 28.30 31.64
N ILE A 8 -14.33 27.41 30.97
CA ILE A 8 -13.81 26.63 29.84
C ILE A 8 -13.70 27.57 28.64
N THR A 9 -12.58 28.27 28.52
CA THR A 9 -12.25 29.00 27.30
C THR A 9 -12.01 27.97 26.21
N THR A 10 -12.98 27.78 25.33
CA THR A 10 -12.84 26.89 24.16
C THR A 10 -12.01 27.62 23.10
N THR A 11 -10.69 27.72 23.32
CA THR A 11 -9.77 28.20 22.31
C THR A 11 -9.74 27.19 21.16
N VAL A 12 -10.34 27.56 20.04
CA VAL A 12 -10.19 26.81 18.79
C VAL A 12 -8.69 26.70 18.52
N PRO A 13 -8.11 25.49 18.46
CA PRO A 13 -6.67 25.34 18.27
C PRO A 13 -6.27 25.99 16.94
N ALA A 14 -5.26 26.88 17.00
CA ALA A 14 -4.75 27.55 15.81
C ALA A 14 -4.36 26.51 14.74
N LYS A 15 -4.80 26.72 13.50
CA LYS A 15 -4.41 25.86 12.38
C LYS A 15 -2.89 25.93 12.22
N ARG A 16 -2.21 24.77 12.20
CA ARG A 16 -0.76 24.70 11.98
C ARG A 16 -0.40 25.39 10.66
N ALA A 17 0.76 26.04 10.61
CA ALA A 17 1.28 26.61 9.38
C ALA A 17 1.71 25.50 8.41
N VAL A 18 1.45 25.68 7.11
CA VAL A 18 1.91 24.75 6.07
C VAL A 18 3.44 24.68 6.10
N GLY A 19 4.00 23.49 6.00
CA GLY A 19 5.45 23.26 6.11
C GLY A 19 5.99 23.26 7.54
N SER A 20 5.15 23.51 8.56
CA SER A 20 5.61 23.47 9.96
C SER A 20 6.11 22.08 10.36
N ARG A 21 7.20 22.06 11.12
CA ARG A 21 7.87 20.84 11.54
C ARG A 21 6.96 20.00 12.47
N LEU A 22 6.84 18.71 12.17
CA LEU A 22 6.11 17.69 12.94
C LEU A 22 7.01 16.92 13.90
N LEU A 23 8.26 16.70 13.51
CA LEU A 23 9.23 15.86 14.20
C LEU A 23 10.53 16.65 14.43
N PRO A 24 11.31 16.34 15.48
CA PRO A 24 12.61 16.96 15.70
C PRO A 24 13.55 16.82 14.50
N GLU A 25 14.55 17.70 14.44
CA GLU A 25 15.63 17.58 13.48
C GLU A 25 16.36 16.24 13.62
N GLY A 26 16.80 15.66 12.50
CA GLY A 26 17.44 14.35 12.49
C GLY A 26 16.50 13.16 12.71
N SER A 27 15.18 13.37 12.82
CA SER A 27 14.23 12.26 12.92
C SER A 27 14.30 11.34 11.69
N ALA A 28 14.31 10.02 11.95
CA ALA A 28 14.25 9.00 10.90
C ALA A 28 12.87 8.94 10.19
N GLY A 29 11.85 9.62 10.72
CA GLY A 29 10.50 9.61 10.14
C GLY A 29 10.47 10.11 8.70
N ALA A 30 9.71 9.44 7.84
CA ALA A 30 9.53 9.87 6.44
C ALA A 30 8.74 11.18 6.32
N VAL A 31 7.95 11.54 7.33
CA VAL A 31 7.06 12.70 7.32
C VAL A 31 7.40 13.60 8.50
N THR A 32 8.18 14.64 8.20
CA THR A 32 8.74 15.58 9.17
C THR A 32 8.05 16.94 9.17
N GLU A 33 7.16 17.21 8.21
CA GLU A 33 6.49 18.50 8.01
C GLU A 33 4.99 18.32 7.82
N TRP A 34 4.22 19.33 8.24
CA TRP A 34 2.77 19.34 8.16
C TRP A 34 2.28 19.97 6.86
N TYR A 35 1.39 19.27 6.17
CA TYR A 35 0.64 19.79 5.04
C TYR A 35 -0.86 19.52 5.25
N PRO A 36 -1.76 20.42 4.81
CA PRO A 36 -3.22 20.32 5.01
C PRO A 36 -3.86 19.28 4.08
N THR A 37 -3.15 18.21 3.74
CA THR A 37 -3.61 17.16 2.84
C THR A 37 -4.13 15.99 3.64
N ARG A 38 -5.40 15.63 3.42
CA ARG A 38 -5.97 14.43 4.02
C ARG A 38 -5.44 13.21 3.29
N TRP A 39 -4.68 12.38 4.00
CA TRP A 39 -4.12 11.17 3.41
C TRP A 39 -5.21 10.20 2.97
N PRO A 40 -5.09 9.60 1.77
CA PRO A 40 -5.90 8.45 1.41
C PRO A 40 -5.79 7.34 2.46
N ARG A 41 -6.87 6.59 2.64
CA ARG A 41 -6.95 5.47 3.59
C ARG A 41 -7.30 4.21 2.80
N VAL A 42 -6.52 3.14 2.93
CA VAL A 42 -6.80 1.87 2.25
C VAL A 42 -8.23 1.40 2.56
N GLY A 43 -9.05 1.10 1.55
CA GLY A 43 -10.47 0.76 1.73
C GLY A 43 -11.43 1.95 1.83
N GLY A 44 -11.00 3.17 1.50
CA GLY A 44 -11.90 4.34 1.37
C GLY A 44 -12.34 4.99 2.68
N LYS A 45 -13.48 5.70 2.67
CA LYS A 45 -13.99 6.40 3.87
C LYS A 45 -14.53 5.43 4.93
N ALA A 46 -15.10 4.30 4.52
CA ALA A 46 -15.58 3.25 5.41
C ALA A 46 -15.15 1.89 4.86
N VAL A 47 -14.40 1.12 5.64
CA VAL A 47 -14.26 -0.32 5.36
C VAL A 47 -15.55 -0.96 5.85
N LEU A 48 -16.22 -1.74 5.00
CA LEU A 48 -17.36 -2.53 5.42
C LEU A 48 -16.93 -3.43 6.58
N LYS A 49 -17.62 -3.30 7.72
CA LYS A 49 -17.36 -4.13 8.89
C LYS A 49 -18.14 -5.43 8.76
N LEU A 50 -17.46 -6.54 8.99
CA LEU A 50 -18.11 -7.82 9.24
C LEU A 50 -18.63 -7.84 10.69
N PRO A 51 -19.68 -8.62 10.98
CA PRO A 51 -20.03 -8.98 12.35
C PRO A 51 -18.85 -9.65 13.08
N ASP A 52 -18.75 -9.49 14.39
CA ASP A 52 -17.64 -10.05 15.18
C ASP A 52 -17.61 -11.59 15.18
N ASP A 53 -18.76 -12.22 14.94
CA ASP A 53 -18.96 -13.67 14.86
C ASP A 53 -18.89 -14.22 13.42
N ALA A 54 -18.55 -13.40 12.43
CA ALA A 54 -18.68 -13.74 11.00
C ALA A 54 -18.06 -15.11 10.64
N PHE A 55 -16.89 -15.44 11.17
CA PHE A 55 -16.17 -16.68 10.84
C PHE A 55 -16.51 -17.88 11.74
N VAL A 56 -17.37 -17.69 12.75
CA VAL A 56 -17.84 -18.77 13.62
C VAL A 56 -19.33 -19.08 13.42
N THR A 57 -20.01 -18.36 12.53
CA THR A 57 -21.37 -18.71 12.11
C THR A 57 -21.40 -20.07 11.40
N GLU A 58 -22.47 -20.85 11.62
CA GLU A 58 -22.69 -22.14 10.95
C GLU A 58 -22.59 -22.01 9.41
N ARG A 59 -23.13 -20.91 8.87
CA ARG A 59 -23.07 -20.62 7.43
C ARG A 59 -21.63 -20.53 6.90
N PHE A 60 -20.72 -19.90 7.64
CA PHE A 60 -19.32 -19.85 7.24
C PHE A 60 -18.65 -21.21 7.43
N LEU A 61 -18.82 -21.83 8.60
CA LEU A 61 -18.16 -23.09 8.96
C LEU A 61 -18.52 -24.25 8.01
N THR A 62 -19.78 -24.37 7.61
CA THR A 62 -20.23 -25.42 6.68
C THR A 62 -19.77 -25.17 5.24
N ALA A 63 -19.63 -23.91 4.83
CA ALA A 63 -19.26 -23.55 3.46
C ALA A 63 -17.75 -23.43 3.23
N TYR A 64 -16.99 -23.07 4.26
CA TYR A 64 -15.56 -22.83 4.13
C TYR A 64 -14.77 -24.14 4.01
N ARG A 65 -14.04 -24.27 2.89
CA ARG A 65 -13.05 -25.34 2.70
C ARG A 65 -11.67 -24.71 2.56
N PRO A 66 -10.69 -25.05 3.41
CA PRO A 66 -9.37 -24.44 3.38
C PRO A 66 -8.59 -24.83 2.13
N GLY A 67 -7.87 -23.87 1.56
CA GLY A 67 -7.06 -24.00 0.35
C GLY A 67 -5.61 -23.59 0.57
N LYS A 68 -5.07 -22.84 -0.39
CA LYS A 68 -3.67 -22.40 -0.38
C LYS A 68 -3.41 -21.40 0.76
N LEU A 69 -2.23 -21.51 1.37
CA LEU A 69 -1.69 -20.47 2.26
C LEU A 69 -1.00 -19.41 1.39
N VAL A 70 -1.33 -18.14 1.64
CA VAL A 70 -0.66 -17.00 1.02
C VAL A 70 -0.29 -15.98 2.10
N PHE A 71 0.59 -15.06 1.76
CA PHE A 71 1.10 -14.06 2.69
C PHE A 71 0.85 -12.67 2.13
N GLY A 72 -0.01 -11.90 2.81
CA GLY A 72 -0.15 -10.47 2.59
C GLY A 72 1.01 -9.74 3.27
N TYR A 73 1.75 -8.93 2.53
CA TYR A 73 2.95 -8.28 3.05
C TYR A 73 2.98 -6.79 2.75
N CYS A 74 3.76 -6.07 3.55
CA CYS A 74 4.11 -4.67 3.35
C CYS A 74 5.62 -4.56 3.22
N ALA A 75 6.11 -3.77 2.26
CA ALA A 75 7.55 -3.58 2.06
C ALA A 75 7.88 -2.11 1.76
N GLY A 76 9.12 -1.74 2.06
CA GLY A 76 9.73 -0.45 1.72
C GLY A 76 11.19 -0.65 1.31
N CYS A 77 11.82 0.40 0.81
CA CYS A 77 13.22 0.41 0.40
C CYS A 77 13.81 1.83 0.53
N GLY A 78 15.14 1.94 0.45
CA GLY A 78 15.84 3.22 0.37
C GLY A 78 16.57 3.70 1.61
N GLU A 79 16.69 2.86 2.64
CA GLU A 79 17.73 2.98 3.68
C GLU A 79 18.90 2.09 3.29
N ASP A 80 20.08 2.67 3.08
CA ASP A 80 21.33 1.93 2.85
C ASP A 80 22.48 2.72 3.51
N ASN A 81 23.34 2.05 4.26
CA ASN A 81 24.54 2.65 4.87
C ASN A 81 25.50 3.22 3.81
N ARG A 82 25.39 2.79 2.55
CA ARG A 82 26.18 3.30 1.43
C ARG A 82 25.71 4.65 0.90
N MET A 83 24.51 5.09 1.28
CA MET A 83 23.91 6.33 0.79
C MET A 83 23.46 7.20 1.98
N PRO A 84 24.10 8.37 2.21
CA PRO A 84 23.76 9.23 3.35
C PRO A 84 22.41 9.94 3.17
N VAL A 85 21.78 9.83 1.99
CA VAL A 85 20.50 10.44 1.64
C VAL A 85 19.42 9.39 1.47
N ALA A 86 18.18 9.73 1.82
CA ALA A 86 17.05 8.83 1.61
C ALA A 86 16.78 8.64 0.10
N THR A 87 16.84 7.39 -0.33
CA THR A 87 16.57 6.97 -1.72
C THR A 87 15.34 6.06 -1.75
N GLY A 88 15.05 5.43 -2.89
CA GLY A 88 13.99 4.45 -3.01
C GLY A 88 12.60 4.98 -2.60
N LEU A 89 11.82 4.10 -1.98
CA LEU A 89 10.47 4.44 -1.53
C LEU A 89 10.48 5.39 -0.32
N LEU A 90 11.50 5.35 0.53
CA LEU A 90 11.67 6.30 1.62
C LEU A 90 11.91 7.73 1.09
N GLY A 91 12.77 7.88 0.09
CA GLY A 91 13.04 9.15 -0.58
C GLY A 91 11.79 9.69 -1.26
N LEU A 92 11.03 8.83 -1.95
CA LEU A 92 9.71 9.20 -2.49
C LEU A 92 8.76 9.66 -1.38
N ALA A 93 8.66 8.93 -0.27
CA ALA A 93 7.79 9.29 0.84
C ALA A 93 8.19 10.64 1.48
N ARG A 94 9.49 10.93 1.57
CA ARG A 94 10.01 12.22 2.05
C ARG A 94 9.71 13.36 1.10
N ARG A 95 9.88 13.16 -0.22
CA ARG A 95 9.50 14.16 -1.24
C ARG A 95 8.00 14.46 -1.22
N LEU A 96 7.17 13.42 -1.04
CA LEU A 96 5.72 13.55 -0.91
C LEU A 96 5.26 14.03 0.47
N ARG A 97 6.12 14.06 1.49
CA ARG A 97 5.69 14.27 2.89
C ARG A 97 4.52 13.35 3.28
N MET A 98 4.50 12.14 2.72
CA MET A 98 3.47 11.13 2.90
C MET A 98 4.07 9.73 2.88
N GLY A 99 3.67 8.86 3.80
CA GLY A 99 4.15 7.50 3.89
C GLY A 99 3.61 6.64 2.76
N VAL A 100 4.51 6.04 1.98
CA VAL A 100 4.19 5.15 0.86
C VAL A 100 4.85 3.80 1.10
N HIS A 101 4.09 2.72 0.90
CA HIS A 101 4.61 1.36 1.00
C HIS A 101 4.12 0.50 -0.16
N LYS A 102 4.89 -0.53 -0.51
CA LYS A 102 4.38 -1.62 -1.35
C LYS A 102 3.52 -2.53 -0.49
N VAL A 103 2.29 -2.82 -0.91
CA VAL A 103 1.42 -3.81 -0.27
C VAL A 103 0.93 -4.79 -1.34
N SER A 104 1.12 -6.09 -1.09
CA SER A 104 0.84 -7.14 -2.07
C SER A 104 0.69 -8.51 -1.38
N VAL A 105 0.41 -9.54 -2.17
CA VAL A 105 0.26 -10.93 -1.72
C VAL A 105 1.21 -11.83 -2.48
N THR A 106 1.79 -12.81 -1.80
CA THR A 106 2.58 -13.87 -2.44
C THR A 106 2.19 -15.24 -1.91
N ALA A 107 2.30 -16.26 -2.76
CA ALA A 107 2.19 -17.68 -2.38
C ALA A 107 3.56 -18.31 -2.10
N GLN A 108 4.66 -17.54 -2.20
CA GLN A 108 5.99 -18.03 -1.87
C GLN A 108 6.09 -18.31 -0.37
N VAL A 109 6.63 -19.47 -0.04
CA VAL A 109 6.82 -19.92 1.34
C VAL A 109 7.80 -19.03 2.08
N ASN A 110 8.85 -18.58 1.39
CA ASN A 110 9.87 -17.70 1.95
C ASN A 110 9.75 -16.27 1.40
N LEU A 111 9.30 -15.35 2.25
CA LEU A 111 9.12 -13.94 1.86
C LEU A 111 10.43 -13.25 1.47
N ARG A 112 11.60 -13.79 1.86
CA ARG A 112 12.90 -13.24 1.43
C ARG A 112 13.12 -13.43 -0.07
N ASP A 113 12.63 -14.52 -0.64
CA ASP A 113 12.74 -14.75 -2.10
C ASP A 113 11.91 -13.71 -2.85
N ARG A 114 10.74 -13.35 -2.32
CA ARG A 114 9.96 -12.24 -2.87
C ARG A 114 10.71 -10.91 -2.82
N MET A 115 11.46 -10.63 -1.75
CA MET A 115 12.27 -9.41 -1.67
C MET A 115 13.42 -9.44 -2.68
N ARG A 116 14.07 -10.60 -2.88
CA ARG A 116 15.11 -10.77 -3.91
C ARG A 116 14.59 -10.47 -5.31
N GLU A 117 13.39 -10.93 -5.64
CA GLU A 117 12.72 -10.61 -6.91
C GLU A 117 12.48 -9.11 -7.07
N LEU A 118 11.94 -8.44 -6.02
CA LEU A 118 11.72 -6.99 -6.08
C LEU A 118 13.03 -6.20 -6.23
N ASN A 119 14.12 -6.68 -5.62
CA ASN A 119 15.45 -6.09 -5.75
C ASN A 119 16.01 -6.25 -7.15
N ALA A 120 15.90 -7.46 -7.72
CA ALA A 120 16.34 -7.76 -9.07
C ALA A 120 15.58 -6.92 -10.12
N ASP A 121 14.25 -6.80 -9.96
CA ASP A 121 13.40 -6.00 -10.83
C ASP A 121 13.54 -4.49 -10.62
N ARG A 122 14.18 -4.07 -9.51
CA ARG A 122 14.15 -2.69 -9.00
C ARG A 122 12.74 -2.13 -9.02
N TYR A 123 11.79 -2.89 -8.46
CA TYR A 123 10.36 -2.65 -8.68
C TYR A 123 9.97 -1.20 -8.38
N GLY A 124 9.39 -0.50 -9.35
CA GLY A 124 8.94 0.88 -9.18
C GLY A 124 10.03 1.96 -9.27
N ALA A 125 11.26 1.62 -9.66
CA ALA A 125 12.35 2.59 -9.78
C ALA A 125 12.15 3.60 -10.91
N LEU A 126 11.46 3.21 -11.99
CA LEU A 126 11.30 4.06 -13.16
C LEU A 126 10.38 5.24 -12.86
N THR A 127 10.81 6.43 -13.27
CA THR A 127 10.05 7.67 -13.17
C THR A 127 10.44 8.62 -14.30
N THR A 128 9.98 9.86 -14.23
CA THR A 128 10.27 10.91 -15.21
C THR A 128 11.11 12.00 -14.55
N SER A 129 12.16 12.48 -15.22
CA SER A 129 12.96 13.62 -14.76
C SER A 129 12.17 14.93 -14.88
N VAL A 130 12.69 15.99 -14.28
CA VAL A 130 12.15 17.37 -14.42
C VAL A 130 12.01 17.76 -15.89
N ASP A 131 12.96 17.38 -16.74
CA ASP A 131 12.97 17.65 -18.19
C ASP A 131 12.11 16.69 -19.01
N GLY A 132 11.37 15.76 -18.38
CA GLY A 132 10.46 14.86 -19.07
C GLY A 132 11.09 13.55 -19.58
N HIS A 133 12.34 13.24 -19.23
CA HIS A 133 13.01 12.02 -19.67
C HIS A 133 12.73 10.83 -18.74
N LEU A 134 12.67 9.62 -19.30
CA LEU A 134 12.58 8.40 -18.48
C LEU A 134 13.89 8.22 -17.69
N CYS A 135 13.78 8.07 -16.38
CA CYS A 135 14.91 7.84 -15.49
C CYS A 135 14.61 6.71 -14.49
N SER A 136 15.63 6.31 -13.73
CA SER A 136 15.53 5.31 -12.67
C SER A 136 16.06 5.89 -11.37
N ASP A 137 15.22 5.94 -10.34
CA ASP A 137 15.63 6.35 -9.00
C ASP A 137 16.51 5.26 -8.35
N LEU A 138 17.49 5.70 -7.56
CA LEU A 138 18.34 4.82 -6.75
C LEU A 138 17.56 4.23 -5.56
N GLY A 139 18.10 3.16 -4.96
CA GLY A 139 17.60 2.59 -3.69
C GLY A 139 16.42 1.62 -3.80
N TYR A 140 15.96 1.33 -5.02
CA TYR A 140 14.91 0.35 -5.31
C TYR A 140 15.40 -1.10 -5.39
N ASP A 141 16.67 -1.33 -5.07
CA ASP A 141 17.37 -2.62 -5.00
C ASP A 141 17.59 -3.12 -3.56
N ASN A 142 17.07 -2.40 -2.56
CA ASN A 142 17.11 -2.79 -1.14
C ASN A 142 15.72 -2.85 -0.49
N TRP A 143 14.83 -3.66 -1.05
CA TRP A 143 13.51 -3.98 -0.51
C TRP A 143 13.60 -4.80 0.77
N MET A 144 12.88 -4.32 1.79
CA MET A 144 12.73 -4.98 3.08
C MET A 144 11.27 -5.03 3.49
N LEU A 145 10.90 -6.17 4.09
CA LEU A 145 9.58 -6.33 4.71
C LEU A 145 9.44 -5.38 5.90
N GLN A 146 8.26 -4.78 6.04
CA GLN A 146 7.87 -3.98 7.18
C GLN A 146 6.97 -4.80 8.12
N HIS A 147 7.02 -4.50 9.42
CA HIS A 147 6.05 -5.06 10.36
C HIS A 147 4.65 -4.53 10.07
N ILE A 148 3.65 -5.41 10.08
CA ILE A 148 2.24 -5.04 9.98
C ILE A 148 1.65 -5.14 11.40
N LEU A 149 1.35 -4.00 12.02
CA LEU A 149 0.86 -3.92 13.40
C LEU A 149 -0.51 -3.24 13.44
N PRO A 150 -1.61 -3.99 13.21
CA PRO A 150 -2.96 -3.48 13.38
C PRO A 150 -3.28 -3.27 14.88
N PRO A 151 -4.03 -2.22 15.27
CA PRO A 151 -4.47 -2.04 16.65
C PRO A 151 -5.33 -3.19 17.22
N SER A 152 -6.00 -3.95 16.35
CA SER A 152 -6.81 -5.12 16.72
C SER A 152 -6.38 -6.34 15.93
N GLY A 153 -6.48 -7.53 16.54
CA GLY A 153 -6.23 -8.80 15.86
C GLY A 153 -7.33 -9.24 14.88
N PRO A 154 -7.14 -10.38 14.21
CA PRO A 154 -8.16 -11.02 13.38
C PRO A 154 -9.44 -11.31 14.17
N LEU A 155 -10.58 -11.37 13.48
CA LEU A 155 -11.85 -11.81 14.10
C LEU A 155 -11.73 -13.27 14.59
N PRO A 156 -12.50 -13.67 15.63
CA PRO A 156 -12.57 -15.06 16.07
C PRO A 156 -12.89 -16.01 14.90
N GLY A 157 -12.16 -17.12 14.80
CA GLY A 157 -12.34 -18.11 13.71
C GLY A 157 -11.84 -17.66 12.33
N SER A 158 -11.30 -16.45 12.21
CA SER A 158 -10.79 -15.91 10.93
C SER A 158 -9.70 -16.82 10.34
N PRO A 159 -9.73 -17.09 9.02
CA PRO A 159 -8.67 -17.83 8.33
C PRO A 159 -7.40 -17.00 8.11
N VAL A 160 -7.27 -15.88 8.80
CA VAL A 160 -6.15 -14.94 8.75
C VAL A 160 -5.45 -14.92 10.11
N THR A 161 -4.14 -15.11 10.11
CA THR A 161 -3.30 -14.99 11.30
C THR A 161 -2.30 -13.85 11.11
N LEU A 162 -2.05 -13.08 12.17
CA LEU A 162 -0.98 -12.09 12.18
C LEU A 162 0.36 -12.79 12.40
N ALA A 163 1.26 -12.72 11.42
CA ALA A 163 2.66 -13.10 11.57
C ALA A 163 3.53 -11.84 11.68
N GLU A 164 4.78 -11.95 12.14
CA GLU A 164 5.61 -10.77 12.50
C GLU A 164 5.69 -9.67 11.43
N ARG A 165 5.86 -10.06 10.15
CA ARG A 165 5.97 -9.14 9.00
C ARG A 165 4.98 -9.43 7.88
N SER A 166 3.91 -10.17 8.16
CA SER A 166 2.90 -10.51 7.16
C SER A 166 1.55 -10.90 7.78
N LEU A 167 0.52 -10.94 6.96
CA LEU A 167 -0.73 -11.62 7.24
C LEU A 167 -0.66 -13.00 6.60
N ALA A 168 -0.67 -14.06 7.41
CA ALA A 168 -0.79 -15.43 6.90
C ALA A 168 -2.26 -15.72 6.62
N ILE A 169 -2.60 -16.02 5.38
CA ILE A 169 -3.97 -16.05 4.88
C ILE A 169 -4.25 -17.41 4.27
N ARG A 170 -5.17 -18.18 4.86
CA ARG A 170 -5.69 -19.40 4.26
C ARG A 170 -6.84 -19.03 3.32
N LEU A 171 -6.61 -19.13 2.02
CA LEU A 171 -7.67 -18.87 1.03
C LEU A 171 -8.67 -20.04 1.02
N PRO A 172 -9.95 -19.80 0.68
CA PRO A 172 -10.88 -20.85 0.28
C PRO A 172 -10.29 -21.68 -0.88
N HIS A 173 -10.56 -22.99 -0.91
CA HIS A 173 -10.00 -23.94 -1.89
C HIS A 173 -10.24 -23.54 -3.37
N ASP A 174 -11.32 -22.82 -3.64
CA ASP A 174 -11.75 -22.39 -4.96
C ASP A 174 -11.45 -20.90 -5.24
N LEU A 175 -10.75 -20.20 -4.33
CA LEU A 175 -10.29 -18.83 -4.54
C LEU A 175 -8.81 -18.83 -4.99
N SER A 176 -8.57 -18.49 -6.25
CA SER A 176 -7.20 -18.40 -6.75
C SER A 176 -6.43 -17.22 -6.13
N VAL A 177 -5.11 -17.38 -5.96
CA VAL A 177 -4.22 -16.32 -5.45
C VAL A 177 -4.33 -15.05 -6.29
N ARG A 178 -4.37 -15.21 -7.62
CA ARG A 178 -4.47 -14.09 -8.58
C ARG A 178 -5.78 -13.33 -8.45
N GLU A 179 -6.88 -14.04 -8.21
CA GLU A 179 -8.17 -13.39 -8.01
C GLU A 179 -8.22 -12.66 -6.68
N PHE A 180 -7.74 -13.29 -5.61
CA PHE A 180 -7.62 -12.66 -4.30
C PHE A 180 -6.80 -11.37 -4.36
N ASP A 181 -5.63 -11.41 -4.99
CA ASP A 181 -4.74 -10.26 -5.17
C ASP A 181 -5.41 -9.11 -5.94
N LYS A 182 -6.13 -9.42 -7.03
CA LYS A 182 -6.92 -8.42 -7.76
C LYS A 182 -8.03 -7.80 -6.91
N ARG A 183 -8.77 -8.61 -6.15
CA ARG A 183 -9.83 -8.11 -5.25
C ARG A 183 -9.24 -7.22 -4.15
N LEU A 184 -8.08 -7.59 -3.61
CA LEU A 184 -7.34 -6.79 -2.63
C LEU A 184 -6.96 -5.42 -3.21
N HIS A 185 -6.26 -5.40 -4.34
CA HIS A 185 -5.86 -4.15 -5.01
C HIS A 185 -7.06 -3.29 -5.42
N SER A 186 -8.15 -3.90 -5.89
CA SER A 186 -9.39 -3.20 -6.19
C SER A 186 -9.95 -2.47 -4.97
N ARG A 187 -10.00 -3.14 -3.81
CA ARG A 187 -10.47 -2.56 -2.55
C ARG A 187 -9.53 -1.50 -1.98
N MET A 188 -8.23 -1.56 -2.32
CA MET A 188 -7.22 -0.59 -1.87
C MET A 188 -6.99 0.58 -2.83
N ARG A 189 -7.57 0.52 -4.03
CA ARG A 189 -7.29 1.42 -5.17
C ARG A 189 -7.39 2.90 -4.83
N ASN A 190 -8.27 3.28 -3.91
CA ASN A 190 -8.47 4.67 -3.51
C ASN A 190 -7.23 5.28 -2.83
N ALA A 191 -6.29 4.46 -2.36
CA ALA A 191 -5.04 4.88 -1.76
C ALA A 191 -3.81 4.54 -2.61
N ALA A 192 -4.01 4.08 -3.86
CA ALA A 192 -2.92 3.78 -4.77
C ALA A 192 -2.21 5.06 -5.22
N LEU A 193 -0.88 5.04 -5.21
CA LEU A 193 -0.02 6.21 -5.46
C LEU A 193 -0.31 6.86 -6.82
N ASN A 194 -0.08 6.14 -7.92
CA ASN A 194 -0.16 6.74 -9.26
C ASN A 194 -1.58 7.26 -9.59
N PRO A 195 -2.68 6.52 -9.33
CA PRO A 195 -4.02 7.07 -9.50
C PRO A 195 -4.30 8.31 -8.65
N TRP A 196 -3.78 8.37 -7.43
CA TRP A 196 -3.94 9.54 -6.57
C TRP A 196 -3.15 10.74 -7.06
N LEU A 197 -1.91 10.56 -7.54
CA LEU A 197 -1.10 11.63 -8.16
C LEU A 197 -1.81 12.24 -9.37
N ALA A 198 -2.56 11.43 -10.13
CA ALA A 198 -3.38 11.89 -11.25
C ALA A 198 -4.69 12.59 -10.82
N SER A 199 -5.09 12.48 -9.55
CA SER A 199 -6.33 13.09 -9.05
C SER A 199 -6.15 14.56 -8.67
N GLN A 200 -7.23 15.34 -8.64
CA GLN A 200 -7.21 16.74 -8.21
C GLN A 200 -6.55 16.93 -6.83
N ALA A 201 -6.81 16.01 -5.88
CA ALA A 201 -6.22 16.07 -4.55
C ALA A 201 -4.70 15.84 -4.56
N GLY A 202 -4.21 14.93 -5.41
CA GLY A 202 -2.77 14.69 -5.57
C GLY A 202 -2.08 15.85 -6.28
N GLN A 203 -2.69 16.39 -7.34
CA GLN A 203 -2.21 17.57 -8.06
C GLN A 203 -2.09 18.78 -7.13
N ALA A 204 -3.14 19.07 -6.34
CA ALA A 204 -3.13 20.16 -5.38
C ALA A 204 -2.05 19.98 -4.29
N HIS A 205 -1.82 18.74 -3.83
CA HIS A 205 -0.76 18.45 -2.87
C HIS A 205 0.63 18.68 -3.47
N CYS A 206 0.87 18.21 -4.68
CA CYS A 206 2.16 18.39 -5.36
C CYS A 206 2.44 19.86 -5.65
N ALA A 207 1.41 20.66 -5.96
CA ALA A 207 1.52 22.11 -6.10
C ALA A 207 1.96 22.79 -4.80
N LEU A 208 1.47 22.35 -3.63
CA LEU A 208 1.95 22.85 -2.32
C LEU A 208 3.42 22.52 -2.05
N LEU A 209 3.93 21.44 -2.65
CA LEU A 209 5.32 21.01 -2.52
C LEU A 209 6.23 21.60 -3.61
N GLY A 210 5.68 22.25 -4.64
CA GLY A 210 6.44 22.71 -5.80
C GLY A 210 7.05 21.58 -6.64
N VAL A 211 6.41 20.40 -6.68
CA VAL A 211 6.93 19.22 -7.41
C VAL A 211 5.97 18.82 -8.53
N ASN A 212 6.49 18.38 -9.68
CA ASN A 212 5.66 17.83 -10.74
C ASN A 212 5.22 16.39 -10.38
N PRO A 213 3.91 16.07 -10.38
CA PRO A 213 3.42 14.73 -10.10
C PRO A 213 4.02 13.62 -10.97
N ALA A 214 4.42 13.93 -12.22
CA ALA A 214 5.05 12.98 -13.12
C ALA A 214 6.38 12.43 -12.56
N GLU A 215 7.15 13.26 -11.85
CA GLU A 215 8.41 12.86 -11.18
C GLU A 215 8.22 11.94 -9.97
N LEU A 216 6.97 11.80 -9.52
CA LEU A 216 6.59 10.98 -8.38
C LEU A 216 5.88 9.70 -8.81
N MET A 217 5.40 9.66 -10.06
CA MET A 217 4.80 8.47 -10.66
C MET A 217 5.83 7.37 -10.86
N ARG A 218 5.40 6.12 -10.66
CA ARG A 218 6.29 4.96 -10.63
C ARG A 218 5.93 3.89 -11.64
N ALA A 219 6.95 3.34 -12.27
CA ALA A 219 6.87 2.18 -13.15
C ALA A 219 8.02 1.20 -12.87
N THR A 220 7.87 -0.02 -13.34
CA THR A 220 8.90 -1.07 -13.29
C THR A 220 9.28 -1.44 -14.71
N GLY A 221 10.58 -1.56 -14.98
CA GLY A 221 11.08 -2.14 -16.23
C GLY A 221 11.15 -3.65 -16.11
N TYR A 222 10.46 -4.37 -16.99
CA TYR A 222 10.55 -5.82 -17.07
C TYR A 222 11.27 -6.22 -18.36
N GLY A 223 12.28 -7.08 -18.23
CA GLY A 223 12.94 -7.73 -19.36
C GLY A 223 12.24 -9.02 -19.74
N PHE A 224 11.97 -9.20 -21.03
CA PHE A 224 11.44 -10.44 -21.61
C PHE A 224 12.36 -10.89 -22.75
N GLY A 225 13.60 -11.23 -22.39
CA GLY A 225 14.69 -11.45 -23.36
C GLY A 225 15.22 -10.12 -23.90
N GLU A 226 15.16 -9.93 -25.22
CA GLU A 226 15.67 -8.72 -25.89
C GLU A 226 14.76 -7.49 -25.70
N VAL A 227 13.51 -7.70 -25.28
CA VAL A 227 12.53 -6.61 -25.12
C VAL A 227 12.45 -6.16 -23.68
N LYS A 228 12.58 -4.85 -23.45
CA LYS A 228 12.26 -4.21 -22.18
C LYS A 228 10.92 -3.48 -22.27
N ARG A 229 10.07 -3.71 -21.26
CA ARG A 229 8.75 -3.08 -21.14
C ARG A 229 8.62 -2.34 -19.82
N ALA A 230 8.35 -1.04 -19.87
CA ALA A 230 7.94 -0.28 -18.70
C ALA A 230 6.47 -0.58 -18.38
N SER A 231 6.17 -0.90 -17.13
CA SER A 231 4.81 -1.14 -16.64
C SER A 231 4.54 -0.29 -15.41
N VAL A 232 3.43 0.43 -15.40
CA VAL A 232 3.02 1.27 -14.25
C VAL A 232 2.99 0.42 -12.98
N ALA A 233 3.61 0.89 -11.90
CA ALA A 233 3.58 0.23 -10.60
C ALA A 233 2.16 0.36 -10.02
N GLN A 234 1.55 -0.78 -9.68
CA GLN A 234 0.15 -0.85 -9.21
C GLN A 234 0.04 -1.12 -7.72
N GLU A 235 1.17 -1.36 -7.05
CA GLU A 235 1.19 -1.94 -5.72
C GLU A 235 1.74 -0.97 -4.66
N PHE A 236 1.90 0.31 -5.00
CA PHE A 236 2.30 1.37 -4.06
C PHE A 236 1.08 2.09 -3.52
N TYR A 237 1.00 2.19 -2.19
CA TYR A 237 -0.14 2.75 -1.48
C TYR A 237 0.30 3.74 -0.42
N PHE A 238 -0.50 4.78 -0.20
CA PHE A 238 -0.43 5.58 1.02
C PHE A 238 -0.88 4.73 2.20
N PHE A 239 0.09 4.17 2.92
CA PHE A 239 -0.14 3.13 3.90
C PHE A 239 0.81 3.32 5.09
N ARG A 240 0.24 3.21 6.30
CA ARG A 240 0.98 3.28 7.57
C ARG A 240 0.91 1.90 8.24
N PRO A 241 1.96 1.08 8.15
CA PRO A 241 1.89 -0.33 8.50
C PRO A 241 1.76 -0.61 10.00
N LYS A 242 1.97 0.41 10.85
CA LYS A 242 1.86 0.32 12.32
C LYS A 242 0.72 1.22 12.84
N SER A 243 -0.46 1.10 12.23
CA SER A 243 -1.58 2.01 12.48
C SER A 243 -2.93 1.38 12.10
N ARG A 244 -4.01 2.17 12.21
CA ARG A 244 -5.34 1.81 11.69
C ARG A 244 -5.36 1.44 10.20
N ASP A 245 -4.36 1.84 9.39
CA ASP A 245 -4.31 1.35 8.00
C ASP A 245 -4.00 -0.15 7.92
N ALA A 246 -3.18 -0.68 8.82
CA ALA A 246 -2.92 -2.12 8.93
C ALA A 246 -4.17 -2.90 9.38
N GLU A 247 -4.94 -2.36 10.31
CA GLU A 247 -6.24 -2.93 10.69
C GLU A 247 -7.20 -2.93 9.49
N ARG A 248 -7.24 -1.84 8.72
CA ARG A 248 -8.08 -1.77 7.51
C ARG A 248 -7.65 -2.79 6.46
N LEU A 249 -6.35 -3.02 6.28
CA LEU A 249 -5.86 -4.10 5.41
C LEU A 249 -6.36 -5.47 5.89
N LEU A 250 -6.24 -5.77 7.18
CA LEU A 250 -6.75 -7.00 7.79
C LEU A 250 -8.26 -7.16 7.54
N ARG A 251 -9.07 -6.13 7.79
CA ARG A 251 -10.52 -6.17 7.54
C ARG A 251 -10.87 -6.33 6.06
N ILE A 252 -10.11 -5.73 5.15
CA ILE A 252 -10.28 -5.93 3.70
C ILE A 252 -10.03 -7.39 3.32
N VAL A 253 -8.97 -8.00 3.85
CA VAL A 253 -8.64 -9.41 3.60
C VAL A 253 -9.76 -10.32 4.11
N GLU A 254 -10.17 -10.13 5.36
CA GLU A 254 -11.28 -10.87 5.98
C GLU A 254 -12.57 -10.76 5.18
N LEU A 255 -12.92 -9.54 4.77
CA LEU A 255 -14.11 -9.29 3.94
C LEU A 255 -14.05 -10.03 2.61
N ILE A 256 -12.89 -10.06 1.93
CA ILE A 256 -12.75 -10.79 0.66
C ILE A 256 -13.01 -12.29 0.84
N ILE A 257 -12.48 -12.88 1.92
CA ILE A 257 -12.64 -14.31 2.20
C ILE A 257 -14.09 -14.61 2.59
N TYR A 258 -14.64 -13.84 3.52
CA TYR A 258 -16.02 -13.99 3.96
C TYR A 258 -17.01 -13.85 2.81
N ASP A 259 -16.90 -12.78 2.00
CA ASP A 259 -17.76 -12.58 0.83
C ASP A 259 -17.67 -13.75 -0.16
N HIS A 260 -16.48 -14.30 -0.38
CA HIS A 260 -16.29 -15.40 -1.32
C HIS A 260 -16.96 -16.71 -0.86
N VAL A 261 -16.91 -16.98 0.44
CA VAL A 261 -17.49 -18.18 1.07
C VAL A 261 -19.00 -18.04 1.20
N VAL A 262 -19.46 -16.91 1.75
CA VAL A 262 -20.85 -16.73 2.20
C VAL A 262 -21.74 -16.19 1.08
N ASN A 263 -21.20 -15.43 0.12
CA ASN A 263 -21.95 -14.81 -0.98
C ASN A 263 -21.52 -15.34 -2.36
N PRO A 264 -21.68 -16.66 -2.66
CA PRO A 264 -21.20 -17.26 -3.90
C PRO A 264 -21.85 -16.67 -5.16
N ARG A 265 -23.06 -16.12 -5.07
CA ARG A 265 -23.73 -15.42 -6.19
C ARG A 265 -23.01 -14.14 -6.63
N ARG A 266 -22.10 -13.59 -5.81
CA ARG A 266 -21.22 -12.46 -6.17
C ARG A 266 -19.90 -12.91 -6.81
N ARG A 267 -19.70 -14.21 -7.06
CA ARG A 267 -18.60 -14.76 -7.86
C ARG A 267 -18.82 -14.41 -9.33
N VAL A 268 -18.69 -13.13 -9.68
CA VAL A 268 -18.61 -12.76 -11.09
C VAL A 268 -17.31 -13.35 -11.59
N ALA A 269 -17.39 -14.39 -12.43
CA ALA A 269 -16.29 -14.89 -13.24
C ALA A 269 -15.92 -13.83 -14.27
N ALA A 270 -15.49 -12.67 -13.80
CA ALA A 270 -15.06 -11.62 -14.69
C ALA A 270 -13.73 -12.09 -15.28
N SER A 271 -13.71 -12.17 -16.61
CA SER A 271 -12.49 -12.35 -17.39
C SER A 271 -11.61 -11.12 -17.17
N TRP A 272 -10.88 -11.11 -16.05
CA TRP A 272 -10.10 -9.96 -15.63
C TRP A 272 -8.78 -9.91 -16.41
N LYS A 273 -8.83 -9.52 -17.70
CA LYS A 273 -7.62 -9.09 -18.42
C LYS A 273 -7.22 -7.70 -17.87
N SER A 274 -6.05 -7.60 -17.25
CA SER A 274 -5.47 -6.30 -16.89
C SER A 274 -5.04 -5.60 -18.17
N ARG A 275 -5.32 -4.30 -18.33
CA ARG A 275 -4.82 -3.50 -19.46
C ARG A 275 -3.28 -3.52 -19.57
N GLY A 276 -2.58 -3.86 -18.49
CA GLY A 276 -1.13 -4.06 -18.48
C GLY A 276 -0.66 -5.45 -18.94
N GLN A 277 -1.56 -6.37 -19.30
CA GLN A 277 -1.20 -7.62 -19.95
C GLN A 277 -1.39 -7.48 -21.47
N GLY A 278 -0.41 -6.88 -22.15
CA GLY A 278 -0.35 -6.88 -23.62
C GLY A 278 0.06 -5.56 -24.28
N TYR A 279 -0.07 -4.44 -23.58
CA TYR A 279 0.32 -3.13 -24.12
C TYR A 279 1.47 -2.53 -23.31
N GLY A 280 2.64 -2.42 -23.92
CA GLY A 280 3.69 -1.54 -23.48
C GLY A 280 4.46 -1.04 -24.68
N THR A 281 4.82 0.23 -24.66
CA THR A 281 5.79 0.81 -25.59
C THR A 281 7.13 0.12 -25.36
N GLY A 282 7.65 -0.56 -26.39
CA GLY A 282 8.96 -1.17 -26.34
C GLY A 282 10.02 -0.09 -26.13
N LEU A 283 10.87 -0.27 -25.12
CA LEU A 283 12.08 0.54 -24.99
C LEU A 283 13.09 -0.03 -26.00
N ARG A 284 13.48 0.76 -27.01
CA ARG A 284 14.59 0.38 -27.88
C ARG A 284 15.87 0.37 -27.05
N PRO A 285 16.72 -0.66 -27.18
CA PRO A 285 18.04 -0.62 -26.56
C PRO A 285 18.81 0.56 -27.14
N SER A 286 19.36 1.40 -26.26
CA SER A 286 20.40 2.34 -26.63
C SER A 286 21.62 1.52 -27.04
N ILE A 287 22.06 1.67 -28.29
CA ILE A 287 23.36 1.18 -28.77
C ILE A 287 24.42 2.16 -28.30
#